data_AF-A0A9D5LPV7-F1
#
_entry.id   AF-A0A9D5LPV7-F1
#
_cell.length_a   1.000
_cell.length_b   1.000
_cell.length_c   1.000
_cell.angle_alpha   90.00
_cell.angle_beta   90.00
_cell.angle_gamma   90.00
#
_symmetry.space_group_name_H-M   'P 1'
#
loop_
_entity.id
_entity.type
_entity.pdbx_description
1 polymer ?
#
loop_
_entity_poly.entity_id
_entity_poly.type
_entity_poly.pdbx_seq_one_letter_code
_entity_poly.pdbx_strand_id
1 'polypeptide(L)' 'MKKNFKWLVKEGRVLLLRRVVGLFGEQWECFGTFDDKDGNAERGKQIIRQLNECTLHTDNFNVHD' A
#
# COMPACT_ATOMS: atom_id res chain seq x y z
N MET A 1 -1.61 -14.79 0.95
CA MET A 1 -2.32 -13.54 1.30
C MET A 1 -2.19 -12.54 0.16
N LYS A 2 -3.31 -12.03 -0.36
CA LYS A 2 -3.31 -10.94 -1.34
C LYS A 2 -2.96 -9.64 -0.61
N LYS A 3 -1.86 -8.97 -0.98
CA LYS A 3 -1.52 -7.65 -0.42
C LYS A 3 -2.42 -6.59 -1.05
N ASN A 4 -2.96 -5.69 -0.22
CA ASN A 4 -3.82 -4.59 -0.67
C ASN A 4 -3.05 -3.27 -0.84
N PHE A 5 -1.83 -3.21 -0.29
CA PHE A 5 -0.96 -2.03 -0.39
C PHE A 5 0.46 -2.43 -0.80
N LYS A 6 1.12 -1.59 -1.62
CA LYS A 6 2.54 -1.74 -1.99
C LYS A 6 3.22 -0.38 -2.13
N TRP A 7 4.55 -0.32 -2.00
CA TRP A 7 5.33 0.87 -2.38
C TRP A 7 6.13 0.56 -3.65
N LEU A 8 6.47 1.62 -4.40
CA LEU A 8 7.33 1.55 -5.58
C LEU A 8 8.26 2.76 -5.58
N VAL A 9 9.56 2.55 -5.78
CA VAL A 9 10.52 3.63 -6.01
C VAL A 9 10.74 3.77 -7.52
N LYS A 10 10.51 4.95 -8.07
CA LYS A 10 10.73 5.26 -9.49
C LYS A 10 11.17 6.71 -9.64
N GLU A 11 12.25 6.94 -10.39
CA GLU A 11 12.76 8.29 -10.72
C GLU A 11 12.97 9.18 -9.49
N GLY A 12 13.54 8.63 -8.42
CA GLY A 12 13.79 9.36 -7.17
C GLY A 12 12.51 9.73 -6.40
N ARG A 13 11.39 9.06 -6.69
CA ARG A 13 10.13 9.21 -5.96
C ARG A 13 9.67 7.88 -5.38
N VAL A 14 9.09 7.95 -4.20
CA VAL A 14 8.43 6.84 -3.51
C VAL A 14 6.92 6.99 -3.74
N LEU A 15 6.34 6.02 -4.42
CA LEU A 15 4.91 5.92 -4.71
C LEU A 15 4.27 4.92 -3.75
N LEU A 16 3.21 5.33 -3.05
CA LEU A 16 2.38 4.44 -2.26
C LEU A 16 1.14 4.07 -3.07
N LEU A 17 0.93 2.77 -3.24
CA LEU A 17 -0.07 2.22 -4.15
C LEU A 17 -1.06 1.36 -3.35
N ARG A 18 -2.35 1.57 -3.61
CA ARG A 18 -3.45 0.74 -3.11
C ARG A 18 -4.02 -0.09 -4.25
N ARG A 19 -4.42 -1.32 -3.94
CA ARG A 19 -5.16 -2.16 -4.86
C ARG A 19 -6.61 -1.73 -4.85
N VAL A 20 -7.17 -1.49 -6.02
CA VAL A 20 -8.59 -1.19 -6.20
C VAL A 20 -9.16 -2.06 -7.29
N VAL A 21 -10.44 -2.42 -7.19
CA VAL A 21 -11.16 -3.13 -8.24
C VAL A 21 -12.06 -2.11 -8.93
N GLY A 22 -11.70 -1.76 -10.16
CA GLY A 22 -12.48 -0.84 -10.99
C GLY A 22 -13.32 -1.58 -12.03
N LEU A 23 -13.98 -0.82 -12.92
CA LEU A 23 -14.79 -1.35 -14.02
C LEU A 23 -14.01 -2.28 -14.96
N PHE A 24 -12.69 -2.09 -15.07
CA PHE A 24 -11.81 -2.86 -15.94
C PHE A 24 -10.99 -3.93 -15.19
N GLY A 25 -11.38 -4.24 -13.95
CA GLY A 25 -10.70 -5.23 -13.12
C GLY A 25 -9.73 -4.62 -12.11
N GLU A 26 -8.81 -5.45 -11.64
CA GLU A 26 -7.88 -5.07 -10.57
C GLU A 26 -6.79 -4.13 -11.09
N GLN A 27 -6.63 -3.00 -10.40
CA GLN A 27 -5.61 -2.01 -10.73
C GLN A 27 -4.91 -1.49 -9.47
N TRP A 28 -3.75 -0.89 -9.67
CA TRP A 28 -2.99 -0.22 -8.61
C TRP A 28 -3.14 1.29 -8.78
N GLU A 29 -3.68 1.94 -7.76
CA GLU A 29 -3.87 3.37 -7.74
C GLU A 29 -2.88 4.01 -6.78
N CYS A 30 -2.25 5.11 -7.19
CA CYS A 30 -1.34 5.86 -6.34
C CYS A 30 -2.14 6.78 -5.42
N PHE A 31 -1.93 6.65 -4.11
CA PHE A 31 -2.61 7.48 -3.10
C PHE A 31 -1.63 8.37 -2.32
N GLY A 32 -0.32 8.19 -2.51
CA GLY A 32 0.71 9.01 -1.88
C GLY A 32 1.99 9.01 -2.70
N THR A 33 2.67 10.15 -2.73
CA THR A 33 3.96 10.31 -3.41
C THR A 33 4.88 11.16 -2.58
N PHE A 34 6.12 10.69 -2.42
CA PHE A 34 7.18 11.37 -1.70
C PHE A 34 8.42 11.39 -2.58
N ASP A 35 9.34 12.33 -2.35
CA ASP A 35 10.68 12.22 -2.87
C ASP A 35 11.49 11.18 -2.08
N ASP A 36 12.45 10.55 -2.74
CA ASP A 36 13.36 9.55 -2.15
C ASP A 36 14.59 10.23 -1.51
N LYS A 37 14.35 11.28 -0.71
CA LYS A 37 15.37 11.87 0.16
C LYS A 37 15.06 11.53 1.61
N ASP A 38 16.01 11.81 2.49
CA ASP A 38 15.83 11.75 3.95
C ASP A 38 15.30 10.40 4.48
N GLY A 39 15.57 9.30 3.78
CA GLY A 39 15.12 7.96 4.14
C GLY A 39 13.63 7.70 3.92
N ASN A 40 12.96 8.52 3.10
CA ASN A 40 11.53 8.39 2.81
C ASN A 40 11.16 7.04 2.16
N ALA A 41 12.08 6.36 1.44
CA ALA A 41 11.83 5.00 0.97
C ALA A 41 11.57 4.01 2.10
N GLU A 42 12.38 4.03 3.17
CA GLU A 42 12.19 3.14 4.31
C GLU A 42 10.94 3.52 5.11
N ARG A 43 10.63 4.81 5.24
CA ARG A 43 9.36 5.27 5.82
C ARG A 43 8.15 4.80 5.02
N GLY A 44 8.20 4.93 3.69
CA GLY A 44 7.15 4.44 2.79
C GLY A 44 6.93 2.94 2.93
N LYS A 45 8.01 2.16 3.04
CA LYS A 45 7.95 0.73 3.32
C LYS A 45 7.31 0.41 4.68
N GLN A 46 7.62 1.17 5.73
CA GLN A 46 6.98 1.03 7.05
C GLN A 46 5.48 1.32 7.00
N ILE A 47 5.07 2.41 6.32
CA ILE A 47 3.65 2.76 6.14
C ILE A 47 2.90 1.62 5.45
N ILE A 48 3.43 1.09 4.35
CA ILE A 48 2.80 -0.02 3.63
C ILE A 48 2.70 -1.29 4.47
N ARG A 49 3.72 -1.57 5.30
CA ARG A 49 3.67 -2.69 6.24
C ARG A 49 2.51 -2.52 7.21
N GLN A 50 2.41 -1.37 7.86
CA GLN A 50 1.33 -1.07 8.82
C GLN A 50 -0.05 -1.14 8.16
N LEU A 51 -0.22 -0.61 6.95
CA LEU A 51 -1.50 -0.68 6.22
C LEU A 51 -1.92 -2.12 5.90
N ASN A 52 -0.97 -2.96 5.47
CA ASN A 52 -1.25 -4.37 5.22
C ASN A 52 -1.55 -5.13 6.53
N GLU A 53 -0.87 -4.80 7.63
CA GLU A 53 -1.18 -5.34 8.95
C GLU A 53 -2.59 -4.96 9.39
N CYS A 54 -2.99 -3.67 9.31
CA CYS A 54 -4.34 -3.23 9.63
C CYS A 54 -5.40 -3.99 8.80
N THR A 55 -5.16 -4.13 7.49
CA THR A 55 -6.10 -4.83 6.60
C THR A 55 -6.27 -6.30 6.99
N LEU A 56 -5.19 -6.97 7.36
CA LEU A 56 -5.24 -8.35 7.84
C LEU A 56 -6.09 -8.48 9.11
N HIS A 57 -5.98 -7.52 10.03
CA HIS A 57 -6.76 -7.53 11.27
C HIS A 57 -8.25 -7.25 10.98
N THR A 58 -8.57 -6.33 10.07
CA THR A 58 -9.96 -6.05 9.66
C THR A 58 -10.61 -7.25 8.96
N ASP A 59 -9.90 -7.91 8.05
CA ASP A 59 -10.40 -9.11 7.37
C ASP A 59 -10.64 -10.26 8.37
N ASN A 60 -9.76 -10.45 9.36
CA ASN A 60 -9.93 -11.49 10.37
C ASN A 60 -11.07 -11.21 11.36
N PHE A 61 -11.42 -9.95 11.62
CA PHE A 61 -12.53 -9.59 12.49
C PHE A 61 -13.89 -9.90 11.83
N ASN A 62 -14.00 -9.73 10.51
CA ASN A 62 -15.23 -9.95 9.75
C ASN A 62 -15.55 -11.42 9.44
N VAL A 63 -14.66 -12.37 9.77
CA VAL A 63 -14.87 -13.80 9.52
C VAL A 63 -15.48 -14.52 10.74
N HIS A 64 -15.62 -13.82 11.87
CA HIS A 64 -16.12 -14.37 13.12
C HIS A 64 -17.48 -13.81 13.60
N ASP A 65 -18.19 -13.10 12.73
CA ASP A 65 -19.62 -12.76 12.88
C ASP A 65 -20.45 -13.57 11.87
#